data_AF-A0A2D6E6P3-F1
#
_entry.id   AF-A0A2D6E6P3-F1
#
_cell.length_a   1.000
_cell.length_b   1.000
_cell.length_c   1.000
_cell.angle_alpha   90.00
_cell.angle_beta   90.00
_cell.angle_gamma   90.00
#
_symmetry.space_group_name_H-M   'P 1'
#
loop_
_entity.id
_entity.type
_entity.pdbx_description
1 polymer ?
#
loop_
_entity_poly.entity_id
_entity_poly.type
_entity_poly.pdbx_seq_one_letter_code
_entity_poly.pdbx_strand_id
1 'polypeptide(L)'
;MSIRDNEERTGAPQADSPPIENLMPVDESPKNSNPLSFVTPTEFVELPSKGRYYPENHPLHNEETIEIRYMTAKEEDILTSRTLLKKGIAIDRLLESVILDKRIKADGLLIGDKNAIIVASRITGYGPEYKTNVICPACTEYVIHTFDLENMQINFGGPAEGTLETENGTFIIHLDKVDVDVEVKLLTGKDEKALAFSMNKKKKNKLEETSLTDQFRQFIVSVNDIKDPGLIGALIENMPATDSRKLRNTYQKVIPNIDLTQEFICDNCGLEQALEVPFTADFFWVK
;
A
#
# COMPACT_ATOMS: atom_id res chain seq x y z
N MET A 1 -12.47 20.56 52.50
CA MET A 1 -12.59 21.62 53.52
C MET A 1 -11.82 22.81 52.98
N SER A 2 -12.50 23.79 52.36
CA SER A 2 -13.11 24.96 53.04
C SER A 2 -12.00 25.91 53.53
N ILE A 3 -11.62 26.93 52.74
CA ILE A 3 -12.20 28.30 52.68
C ILE A 3 -11.32 29.25 53.53
N ARG A 4 -10.53 30.10 52.84
CA ARG A 4 -10.62 31.59 52.76
C ARG A 4 -9.68 32.24 53.79
N ASP A 5 -9.11 33.44 53.69
CA ASP A 5 -9.36 34.69 52.95
C ASP A 5 -8.03 35.44 52.80
N ASN A 6 -7.98 36.43 51.89
CA ASN A 6 -7.68 37.84 52.23
C ASN A 6 -7.54 38.60 50.92
N GLU A 7 -8.50 39.48 50.62
CA GLU A 7 -8.48 40.88 51.06
C GLU A 7 -7.44 41.69 50.29
N GLU A 8 -7.93 42.82 49.79
CA GLU A 8 -7.14 44.00 49.44
C GLU A 8 -6.23 43.90 48.21
N ARG A 9 -6.80 44.35 47.08
CA ARG A 9 -6.20 45.54 46.46
C ARG A 9 -7.20 46.32 45.60
N THR A 10 -7.74 47.39 46.23
CA THR A 10 -7.87 48.77 45.69
C THR A 10 -8.60 48.93 44.34
N GLY A 11 -9.79 49.54 44.21
CA GLY A 11 -10.21 50.87 44.70
C GLY A 11 -10.38 51.86 43.52
N ALA A 12 -11.57 51.92 42.90
CA ALA A 12 -12.47 53.09 42.73
C ALA A 12 -12.36 53.83 41.36
N PRO A 13 -13.36 54.61 40.88
CA PRO A 13 -14.77 54.76 41.26
C PRO A 13 -15.78 54.45 40.13
N GLN A 14 -17.05 54.31 40.50
CA GLN A 14 -18.21 54.20 39.62
C GLN A 14 -18.68 55.62 39.23
N ALA A 15 -18.96 55.86 37.95
CA ALA A 15 -19.59 57.10 37.47
C ALA A 15 -20.81 56.75 36.60
N ASP A 16 -21.86 57.54 36.85
CA ASP A 16 -23.26 57.43 36.44
C ASP A 16 -23.55 57.09 34.97
N SER A 17 -24.60 56.29 34.77
CA SER A 17 -25.19 55.97 33.46
C SER A 17 -26.11 57.08 32.95
N PRO A 18 -26.30 57.18 31.62
CA PRO A 18 -27.62 57.44 31.04
C PRO A 18 -28.13 56.26 30.19
N PRO A 19 -29.43 56.21 29.87
CA PRO A 19 -30.14 55.00 29.48
C PRO A 19 -29.87 54.53 28.04
N ILE A 20 -30.06 53.22 27.86
CA ILE A 20 -29.97 52.47 26.61
C ILE A 20 -31.08 52.95 25.66
N GLU A 21 -30.69 53.49 24.49
CA GLU A 21 -31.58 53.69 23.36
C GLU A 21 -30.97 53.09 22.09
N ASN A 22 -31.64 52.06 21.57
CA ASN A 22 -31.55 51.50 20.22
C ASN A 22 -30.16 51.37 19.58
N LEU A 23 -29.54 50.19 19.75
CA LEU A 23 -28.59 49.66 18.78
C LEU A 23 -29.11 48.31 18.26
N MET A 24 -29.27 48.27 16.95
CA MET A 24 -29.69 47.14 16.12
C MET A 24 -28.81 45.90 16.40
N PRO A 25 -29.25 44.67 16.04
CA PRO A 25 -28.41 43.49 16.19
C PRO A 25 -27.15 43.69 15.37
N VAL A 26 -26.00 43.70 16.05
CA VAL A 26 -24.71 43.61 15.39
C VAL A 26 -24.65 42.21 14.79
N ASP A 27 -24.70 42.13 13.46
CA ASP A 27 -24.36 40.91 12.73
C ASP A 27 -22.99 40.44 13.23
N GLU A 28 -22.98 39.36 14.02
CA GLU A 28 -21.78 38.59 14.28
C GLU A 28 -21.31 37.99 12.96
N SER A 29 -20.50 38.78 12.24
CA SER A 29 -19.73 38.28 11.11
C SER A 29 -18.85 37.14 11.64
N PRO A 30 -18.93 35.91 11.11
CA PRO A 30 -18.04 34.84 11.53
C PRO A 30 -16.62 35.19 11.09
N LYS A 31 -15.79 35.63 12.05
CA LYS A 31 -14.34 35.73 11.90
C LYS A 31 -13.74 34.33 11.83
N ASN A 32 -13.83 33.70 10.67
CA ASN A 32 -12.83 32.73 10.19
C ASN A 32 -13.10 32.35 8.72
N SER A 33 -13.15 33.33 7.82
CA SER A 33 -12.90 33.04 6.40
C SER A 33 -11.40 32.95 6.20
N ASN A 34 -10.84 31.75 6.38
CA ASN A 34 -9.49 31.46 5.94
C ASN A 34 -9.40 31.86 4.44
N PRO A 35 -8.57 32.83 4.04
CA PRO A 35 -8.63 33.43 2.69
C PRO A 35 -8.17 32.47 1.59
N LEU A 36 -7.69 31.29 1.96
CA LEU A 36 -7.22 30.24 1.08
C LEU A 36 -7.92 28.94 1.45
N SER A 37 -9.07 28.68 0.83
CA SER A 37 -9.66 27.33 0.80
C SER A 37 -9.02 26.59 -0.37
N PHE A 38 -7.98 25.81 -0.08
CA PHE A 38 -7.35 24.95 -1.07
C PHE A 38 -8.15 23.65 -1.17
N VAL A 39 -8.91 23.50 -2.25
CA VAL A 39 -9.50 22.21 -2.62
C VAL A 39 -8.45 21.45 -3.42
N THR A 40 -7.89 20.40 -2.83
CA THR A 40 -7.00 19.49 -3.57
C THR A 40 -7.86 18.62 -4.48
N PRO A 41 -7.54 18.52 -5.78
CA PRO A 41 -8.21 17.59 -6.69
C PRO A 41 -8.16 16.15 -6.15
N THR A 42 -9.15 15.36 -6.53
CA THR A 42 -9.26 13.94 -6.20
C THR A 42 -9.43 13.10 -7.45
N GLU A 43 -9.05 11.84 -7.35
CA GLU A 43 -9.14 10.86 -8.42
C GLU A 43 -9.63 9.52 -7.85
N PHE A 44 -10.43 8.81 -8.63
CA PHE A 44 -10.87 7.46 -8.32
C PHE A 44 -9.92 6.45 -8.97
N VAL A 45 -9.35 5.56 -8.16
CA VAL A 45 -8.45 4.50 -8.58
C VAL A 45 -9.23 3.18 -8.56
N GLU A 46 -9.25 2.46 -9.68
CA GLU A 46 -9.82 1.10 -9.73
C GLU A 46 -8.92 0.13 -8.97
N LEU A 47 -9.51 -0.65 -8.07
CA LEU A 47 -8.81 -1.66 -7.30
C LEU A 47 -8.72 -2.98 -8.09
N PRO A 48 -7.52 -3.56 -8.30
CA PRO A 48 -7.38 -4.89 -8.88
C PRO A 48 -8.23 -5.96 -8.19
N SER A 49 -8.40 -5.89 -6.87
CA SER A 49 -9.24 -6.85 -6.15
C SER A 49 -10.75 -6.64 -6.33
N LYS A 50 -11.18 -5.47 -6.81
CA LYS A 50 -12.57 -4.98 -6.77
C LYS A 50 -13.22 -5.11 -5.39
N GLY A 51 -12.41 -5.06 -4.33
CA GLY A 51 -12.89 -5.17 -2.95
C GLY A 51 -13.29 -6.59 -2.51
N ARG A 52 -13.22 -7.59 -3.40
CA ARG A 52 -13.84 -8.92 -3.21
C ARG A 52 -13.19 -9.74 -2.10
N TYR A 53 -11.87 -9.61 -1.96
CA TYR A 53 -11.08 -10.44 -1.06
C TYR A 53 -10.76 -9.76 0.28
N TYR A 54 -11.37 -8.60 0.54
CA TYR A 54 -11.31 -8.01 1.88
C TYR A 54 -12.35 -8.67 2.79
N PRO A 55 -12.07 -8.82 4.09
CA PRO A 55 -13.07 -9.29 5.04
C PRO A 55 -14.20 -8.26 5.22
N GLU A 56 -15.38 -8.71 5.62
CA GLU A 56 -16.59 -7.86 5.75
C GLU A 56 -16.41 -6.62 6.65
N ASN A 57 -15.49 -6.70 7.61
CA ASN A 57 -15.20 -5.60 8.52
C ASN A 57 -14.23 -4.54 7.95
N HIS A 58 -13.65 -4.78 6.77
CA HIS A 58 -12.71 -3.88 6.15
C HIS A 58 -13.44 -2.81 5.32
N PRO A 59 -13.00 -1.53 5.35
CA PRO A 59 -13.69 -0.46 4.63
C PRO A 59 -13.75 -0.63 3.11
N LEU A 60 -12.88 -1.44 2.51
CA LEU A 60 -12.83 -1.72 1.07
C LEU A 60 -13.57 -3.01 0.67
N HIS A 61 -14.31 -3.64 1.58
CA HIS A 61 -15.09 -4.82 1.24
C HIS A 61 -16.17 -4.48 0.20
N ASN A 62 -16.13 -5.13 -0.96
CA ASN A 62 -16.98 -4.87 -2.13
C ASN A 62 -16.89 -3.44 -2.71
N GLU A 63 -15.82 -2.70 -2.40
CA GLU A 63 -15.56 -1.42 -3.05
C GLU A 63 -14.68 -1.63 -4.29
N GLU A 64 -15.17 -1.22 -5.45
CA GLU A 64 -14.44 -1.39 -6.72
C GLU A 64 -13.37 -0.30 -6.92
N THR A 65 -13.58 0.87 -6.33
CA THR A 65 -12.73 2.04 -6.51
C THR A 65 -12.40 2.69 -5.17
N ILE A 66 -11.24 3.30 -5.07
CA ILE A 66 -10.82 4.11 -3.93
C ILE A 66 -10.56 5.55 -4.36
N GLU A 67 -11.04 6.52 -3.59
CA GLU A 67 -10.74 7.93 -3.85
C GLU A 67 -9.44 8.35 -3.17
N ILE A 68 -8.53 8.92 -3.95
CA ILE A 68 -7.29 9.54 -3.47
C ILE A 68 -7.26 11.02 -3.82
N ARG A 69 -6.63 11.83 -2.98
CA ARG A 69 -6.31 13.21 -3.30
C ARG A 69 -4.92 13.31 -3.91
N TYR A 70 -4.73 14.37 -4.68
CA TYR A 70 -3.45 14.65 -5.29
C TYR A 70 -2.41 14.95 -4.19
N MET A 71 -1.17 14.57 -4.47
CA MET A 71 -0.05 14.86 -3.59
C MET A 71 0.16 16.38 -3.50
N THR A 72 0.54 16.85 -2.30
CA THR A 72 0.96 18.24 -2.07
C THR A 72 2.41 18.26 -1.59
N ALA A 73 2.97 19.45 -1.36
CA ALA A 73 4.30 19.61 -0.76
C ALA A 73 4.47 18.82 0.56
N LYS A 74 3.39 18.61 1.31
CA LYS A 74 3.39 17.77 2.52
C LYS A 74 3.71 16.30 2.22
N GLU A 75 3.16 15.77 1.13
CA GLU A 75 3.41 14.38 0.69
C GLU A 75 4.80 14.26 0.07
N GLU A 76 5.24 15.29 -0.65
CA GLU A 76 6.62 15.37 -1.16
C GLU A 76 7.65 15.32 -0.01
N ASP A 77 7.41 16.06 1.08
CA ASP A 77 8.24 16.01 2.29
C ASP A 77 8.35 14.60 2.89
N ILE A 78 7.28 13.80 2.87
CA ILE A 78 7.30 12.40 3.34
C ILE A 78 8.28 11.56 2.51
N LEU A 79 8.40 11.85 1.22
CA LEU A 79 9.21 11.10 0.25
C LEU A 79 10.68 11.55 0.20
N THR A 80 11.04 12.65 0.85
CA THR A 80 12.43 13.16 0.89
C THR A 80 13.42 12.20 1.57
N SER A 81 12.95 11.28 2.41
CA SER A 81 13.84 10.38 3.15
C SER A 81 14.08 9.06 2.42
N ARG A 82 15.24 8.93 1.73
CA ARG A 82 15.69 7.67 1.10
C ARG A 82 15.68 6.48 2.06
N THR A 83 16.03 6.71 3.32
CA THR A 83 16.07 5.65 4.34
C THR A 83 14.68 5.13 4.67
N LEU A 84 13.68 6.03 4.73
CA LEU A 84 12.29 5.63 4.99
C LEU A 84 11.64 5.01 3.75
N LEU A 85 11.98 5.48 2.56
CA LEU A 85 11.59 4.85 1.28
C LEU A 85 12.11 3.42 1.17
N LYS A 86 13.42 3.21 1.42
CA LYS A 86 14.02 1.87 1.41
C LYS A 86 13.42 0.90 2.43
N LYS A 87 12.74 1.41 3.46
CA LYS A 87 12.06 0.61 4.49
C LYS A 87 10.56 0.47 4.23
N GLY A 88 10.02 1.05 3.16
CA GLY A 88 8.58 1.08 2.85
C GLY A 88 7.76 2.05 3.73
N ILE A 89 8.32 2.56 4.84
CA ILE A 89 7.62 3.41 5.82
C ILE A 89 7.13 4.71 5.20
N ALA A 90 7.91 5.33 4.31
CA ALA A 90 7.51 6.55 3.64
C ALA A 90 6.33 6.31 2.69
N ILE A 91 6.32 5.16 2.00
CA ILE A 91 5.24 4.79 1.09
C ILE A 91 3.95 4.58 1.87
N ASP A 92 3.98 3.83 2.96
CA ASP A 92 2.77 3.61 3.77
C ASP A 92 2.20 4.93 4.30
N ARG A 93 3.07 5.84 4.75
CA ARG A 93 2.67 7.18 5.21
C ARG A 93 2.10 8.04 4.09
N LEU A 94 2.68 7.95 2.89
CA LEU A 94 2.15 8.60 1.69
C LEU A 94 0.72 8.12 1.44
N LEU A 95 0.53 6.80 1.34
CA LEU A 95 -0.76 6.16 1.07
C LEU A 95 -1.82 6.58 2.10
N GLU A 96 -1.50 6.51 3.39
CA GLU A 96 -2.42 6.95 4.46
C GLU A 96 -2.73 8.46 4.40
N SER A 97 -1.82 9.27 3.85
CA SER A 97 -2.04 10.70 3.67
C SER A 97 -2.94 11.02 2.48
N VAL A 98 -2.75 10.33 1.35
CA VAL A 98 -3.48 10.58 0.09
C VAL A 98 -4.85 9.90 0.02
N ILE A 99 -5.04 8.75 0.67
CA ILE A 99 -6.36 8.08 0.74
C ILE A 99 -7.31 8.96 1.55
N LEU A 100 -8.49 9.28 1.02
CA LEU A 100 -9.45 10.16 1.73
C LEU A 100 -10.04 9.48 2.97
N ASP A 101 -10.46 8.23 2.85
CA ASP A 101 -11.01 7.47 3.97
C ASP A 101 -9.92 7.04 4.96
N LYS A 102 -9.86 7.73 6.11
CA LYS A 102 -8.84 7.52 7.14
C LYS A 102 -9.02 6.24 7.96
N ARG A 103 -10.12 5.50 7.76
CA ARG A 103 -10.32 4.15 8.30
C ARG A 103 -9.41 3.14 7.62
N ILE A 104 -9.04 3.38 6.37
CA ILE A 104 -8.15 2.53 5.59
C ILE A 104 -6.72 2.73 6.07
N LYS A 105 -6.01 1.63 6.32
CA LYS A 105 -4.60 1.61 6.73
C LYS A 105 -3.78 0.89 5.68
N ALA A 106 -2.57 1.38 5.41
CA ALA A 106 -1.69 0.78 4.41
C ALA A 106 -1.37 -0.70 4.71
N ASP A 107 -1.34 -1.08 5.99
CA ASP A 107 -1.10 -2.45 6.44
C ASP A 107 -2.25 -3.41 6.12
N GLY A 108 -3.48 -2.90 6.04
CA GLY A 108 -4.68 -3.69 5.74
C GLY A 108 -4.92 -3.89 4.25
N LEU A 109 -4.27 -3.09 3.39
CA LEU A 109 -4.41 -3.19 1.94
C LEU A 109 -3.81 -4.50 1.41
N LEU A 110 -4.51 -5.12 0.47
CA LEU A 110 -3.96 -6.18 -0.36
C LEU A 110 -2.81 -5.62 -1.19
N ILE A 111 -1.76 -6.43 -1.40
CA ILE A 111 -0.54 -5.95 -2.10
C ILE A 111 -0.86 -5.39 -3.50
N GLY A 112 -1.73 -6.04 -4.26
CA GLY A 112 -2.11 -5.57 -5.59
C GLY A 112 -2.81 -4.22 -5.60
N ASP A 113 -3.76 -4.03 -4.68
CA ASP A 113 -4.46 -2.75 -4.51
C ASP A 113 -3.53 -1.65 -4.02
N LYS A 114 -2.63 -2.00 -3.08
CA LYS A 114 -1.58 -1.09 -2.60
C LYS A 114 -0.71 -0.63 -3.77
N ASN A 115 -0.29 -1.53 -4.66
CA ASN A 115 0.49 -1.20 -5.85
C ASN A 115 -0.26 -0.28 -6.82
N ALA A 116 -1.56 -0.54 -7.07
CA ALA A 116 -2.39 0.33 -7.90
C ALA A 116 -2.45 1.76 -7.35
N ILE A 117 -2.65 1.91 -6.03
CA ILE A 117 -2.71 3.24 -5.39
C ILE A 117 -1.35 3.93 -5.43
N ILE A 118 -0.23 3.20 -5.28
CA ILE A 118 1.13 3.73 -5.41
C ILE A 118 1.34 4.34 -6.81
N VAL A 119 0.94 3.62 -7.87
CA VAL A 119 1.08 4.09 -9.24
C VAL A 119 0.18 5.30 -9.51
N ALA A 120 -1.09 5.24 -9.11
CA ALA A 120 -2.01 6.38 -9.28
C ALA A 120 -1.52 7.63 -8.52
N SER A 121 -0.98 7.46 -7.31
CA SER A 121 -0.37 8.57 -6.55
C SER A 121 0.84 9.16 -7.27
N ARG A 122 1.63 8.32 -7.94
CA ARG A 122 2.78 8.75 -8.74
C ARG A 122 2.33 9.53 -9.98
N ILE A 123 1.34 9.02 -10.71
CA ILE A 123 0.79 9.66 -11.92
C ILE A 123 0.21 11.04 -11.57
N THR A 124 -0.63 11.12 -10.55
CA THR A 124 -1.24 12.40 -10.10
C THR A 124 -0.22 13.39 -9.54
N GLY A 125 0.86 12.90 -8.93
CA GLY A 125 1.90 13.76 -8.36
C GLY A 125 2.90 14.32 -9.37
N TYR A 126 3.28 13.52 -10.38
CA TYR A 126 4.44 13.82 -11.22
C TYR A 126 4.24 13.53 -12.72
N GLY A 127 3.06 13.08 -13.11
CA GLY A 127 2.73 12.67 -14.47
C GLY A 127 2.97 11.18 -14.75
N PRO A 128 2.49 10.70 -15.90
CA PRO A 128 2.53 9.28 -16.28
C PRO A 128 3.92 8.81 -16.75
N GLU A 129 4.79 9.72 -17.17
CA GLU A 129 6.13 9.39 -17.62
C GLU A 129 7.07 9.11 -16.44
N TYR A 130 7.69 7.93 -16.43
CA TYR A 130 8.70 7.54 -15.46
C TYR A 130 10.04 7.23 -16.13
N LYS A 131 10.97 8.18 -16.04
CA LYS A 131 12.32 8.07 -16.59
C LYS A 131 13.31 7.55 -15.55
N THR A 132 13.94 6.42 -15.82
CA THR A 132 14.88 5.78 -14.89
C THR A 132 16.03 5.08 -15.59
N ASN A 133 17.08 4.75 -14.83
CA ASN A 133 18.19 3.94 -15.32
C ASN A 133 17.87 2.47 -15.16
N VAL A 134 17.93 1.73 -16.25
CA VAL A 134 17.71 0.29 -16.29
C VAL A 134 19.01 -0.39 -16.71
N ILE A 135 19.35 -1.50 -16.05
CA ILE A 135 20.52 -2.30 -16.42
C ILE A 135 20.08 -3.28 -17.51
N CYS A 136 20.70 -3.20 -18.69
CA CYS A 136 20.42 -4.14 -19.76
C CYS A 136 20.82 -5.57 -19.33
N PRO A 137 19.94 -6.57 -19.41
CA PRO A 137 20.26 -7.94 -18.97
C PRO A 137 21.27 -8.64 -19.90
N ALA A 138 21.41 -8.21 -21.16
CA ALA A 138 22.36 -8.80 -22.11
C ALA A 138 23.76 -8.18 -22.04
N CYS A 139 23.88 -6.85 -21.95
CA CYS A 139 25.19 -6.17 -22.00
C CYS A 139 25.61 -5.51 -20.69
N THR A 140 24.78 -5.53 -19.65
CA THR A 140 25.02 -4.93 -18.32
C THR A 140 25.23 -3.41 -18.30
N GLU A 141 25.05 -2.74 -19.44
CA GLU A 141 25.13 -1.29 -19.55
C GLU A 141 23.88 -0.63 -18.94
N TYR A 142 24.06 0.57 -18.36
CA TYR A 142 22.96 1.39 -17.87
C TYR A 142 22.34 2.17 -19.04
N VAL A 143 21.05 1.98 -19.25
CA VAL A 143 20.27 2.68 -20.28
C VAL A 143 19.20 3.53 -19.59
N ILE A 144 19.07 4.78 -20.02
CA ILE A 144 17.97 5.64 -19.59
C ILE A 144 16.73 5.23 -20.39
N HIS A 145 15.71 4.73 -19.71
CA HIS A 145 14.45 4.35 -20.33
C HIS A 145 13.29 5.13 -19.70
N THR A 146 12.28 5.45 -20.50
CA THR A 146 11.07 6.15 -20.05
C THR A 146 9.89 5.21 -20.18
N PHE A 147 9.33 4.82 -19.04
CA PHE A 147 8.13 4.02 -18.96
C PHE A 147 6.89 4.94 -18.97
N ASP A 148 5.80 4.46 -19.54
CA ASP A 148 4.49 5.12 -19.49
C ASP A 148 3.59 4.38 -18.50
N LEU A 149 3.36 4.97 -17.33
CA LEU A 149 2.61 4.34 -16.25
C LEU A 149 1.10 4.22 -16.55
N GLU A 150 0.56 4.93 -17.54
CA GLU A 150 -0.84 4.77 -17.97
C GLU A 150 -1.06 3.45 -18.73
N ASN A 151 -0.01 2.91 -19.36
CA ASN A 151 -0.06 1.62 -20.07
C ASN A 151 0.00 0.41 -19.12
N MET A 152 -0.54 0.55 -17.90
CA MET A 152 -0.63 -0.57 -16.95
C MET A 152 -1.80 -1.49 -17.31
N GLN A 153 -1.62 -2.79 -17.13
CA GLN A 153 -2.70 -3.76 -17.22
C GLN A 153 -3.16 -4.17 -15.81
N ILE A 154 -4.47 -4.26 -15.61
CA ILE A 154 -5.02 -4.71 -14.33
C ILE A 154 -5.32 -6.21 -14.45
N ASN A 155 -4.68 -7.00 -13.61
CA ASN A 155 -5.08 -8.39 -13.38
C ASN A 155 -6.03 -8.41 -12.17
N PHE A 156 -7.30 -8.71 -12.42
CA PHE A 156 -8.31 -8.80 -11.37
C PHE A 156 -8.19 -10.06 -10.49
N GLY A 157 -7.24 -10.94 -10.82
CA GLY A 157 -7.06 -12.24 -10.16
C GLY A 157 -8.28 -13.14 -10.33
N GLY A 158 -8.49 -14.02 -9.36
CA GLY A 158 -9.62 -14.93 -9.32
C GLY A 158 -9.25 -16.39 -9.56
N PRO A 159 -10.24 -17.29 -9.59
CA PRO A 159 -9.99 -18.73 -9.67
C PRO A 159 -9.31 -19.08 -11.00
N ALA A 160 -8.07 -19.56 -10.89
CA ALA A 160 -7.32 -20.15 -11.99
C ALA A 160 -7.65 -21.65 -12.12
N GLU A 161 -7.25 -22.26 -13.23
CA GLU A 161 -7.38 -23.72 -13.42
C GLU A 161 -6.79 -24.50 -12.23
N GLY A 162 -7.59 -25.38 -11.64
CA GLY A 162 -7.18 -26.19 -10.50
C GLY A 162 -7.14 -25.44 -9.16
N THR A 163 -7.85 -24.31 -9.05
CA THR A 163 -8.06 -23.61 -7.78
C THR A 163 -9.54 -23.49 -7.44
N LEU A 164 -9.84 -23.52 -6.15
CA LEU A 164 -11.18 -23.28 -5.62
C LEU A 164 -11.14 -22.03 -4.75
N GLU A 165 -11.99 -21.06 -5.06
CA GLU A 165 -12.19 -19.89 -4.20
C GLU A 165 -13.11 -20.26 -3.04
N THR A 166 -12.75 -19.85 -1.83
CA THR A 166 -13.56 -20.05 -0.62
C THR A 166 -14.40 -18.82 -0.31
N GLU A 167 -15.44 -18.99 0.52
CA GLU A 167 -16.27 -17.88 1.01
C GLU A 167 -15.48 -16.82 1.79
N ASN A 168 -14.29 -17.16 2.29
CA ASN A 168 -13.44 -16.25 3.06
C ASN A 168 -12.47 -15.43 2.20
N GLY A 169 -12.57 -15.50 0.87
CA GLY A 169 -11.63 -14.85 -0.05
C GLY A 169 -10.24 -15.50 -0.04
N THR A 170 -10.16 -16.78 0.33
CA THR A 170 -8.95 -17.62 0.22
C THR A 170 -9.08 -18.57 -0.98
N PHE A 171 -7.97 -19.20 -1.37
CA PHE A 171 -7.94 -20.14 -2.48
C PHE A 171 -7.39 -21.49 -2.03
N ILE A 172 -8.00 -22.58 -2.48
CA ILE A 172 -7.50 -23.93 -2.27
C ILE A 172 -6.74 -24.37 -3.53
N ILE A 173 -5.51 -24.83 -3.35
CA ILE A 173 -4.62 -25.31 -4.39
C ILE A 173 -4.22 -26.75 -4.08
N HIS A 174 -4.54 -27.67 -4.99
CA HIS A 174 -4.14 -29.07 -4.87
C HIS A 174 -2.69 -29.30 -5.31
N LEU A 175 -1.89 -29.95 -4.47
CA LEU A 175 -0.49 -30.31 -4.74
C LEU A 175 -0.39 -31.78 -5.20
N ASP A 176 0.04 -32.01 -6.45
CA ASP A 176 -0.09 -33.32 -7.10
C ASP A 176 0.87 -34.39 -6.56
N LYS A 177 2.07 -34.01 -6.08
CA LYS A 177 3.06 -35.00 -5.62
C LYS A 177 2.83 -35.40 -4.17
N VAL A 178 2.53 -34.42 -3.32
CA VAL A 178 2.25 -34.66 -1.90
C VAL A 178 0.80 -35.12 -1.69
N ASP A 179 -0.08 -34.91 -2.68
CA ASP A 179 -1.50 -35.26 -2.65
C ASP A 179 -2.21 -34.60 -1.46
N VAL A 180 -2.07 -33.27 -1.38
CA VAL A 180 -2.65 -32.45 -0.31
C VAL A 180 -3.23 -31.15 -0.87
N ASP A 181 -4.32 -30.71 -0.25
CA ASP A 181 -4.96 -29.43 -0.54
C ASP A 181 -4.39 -28.36 0.39
N VAL A 182 -3.93 -27.25 -0.19
CA VAL A 182 -3.37 -26.13 0.56
C VAL A 182 -4.26 -24.91 0.39
N GLU A 183 -4.77 -24.40 1.49
CA GLU A 183 -5.51 -23.14 1.52
C GLU A 183 -4.53 -21.97 1.62
N VAL A 184 -4.64 -21.00 0.72
CA VAL A 184 -3.79 -19.82 0.63
C VAL A 184 -4.61 -18.54 0.73
N LYS A 185 -4.09 -17.56 1.47
CA LYS A 185 -4.62 -16.19 1.54
C LYS A 185 -3.86 -15.25 0.62
N LEU A 186 -4.51 -14.16 0.23
CA LEU A 186 -3.83 -13.03 -0.40
C LEU A 186 -3.01 -12.27 0.67
N LEU A 187 -1.80 -11.87 0.28
CA LEU A 187 -0.93 -11.12 1.17
C LEU A 187 -1.38 -9.66 1.28
N THR A 188 -1.20 -9.11 2.48
CA THR A 188 -1.46 -7.70 2.82
C THR A 188 -0.17 -6.93 3.05
N GLY A 189 -0.25 -5.61 3.14
CA GLY A 189 0.88 -4.75 3.54
C GLY A 189 1.50 -5.15 4.89
N LYS A 190 0.70 -5.68 5.82
CA LYS A 190 1.18 -6.25 7.08
C LYS A 190 2.08 -7.48 6.86
N ASP A 191 1.68 -8.37 5.97
CA ASP A 191 2.44 -9.59 5.67
C ASP A 191 3.75 -9.25 4.93
N GLU A 192 3.71 -8.27 4.02
CA GLU A 192 4.90 -7.71 3.35
C GLU A 192 5.91 -7.17 4.37
N LYS A 193 5.46 -6.39 5.36
CA LYS A 193 6.30 -5.90 6.46
C LYS A 193 6.89 -7.03 7.29
N ALA A 194 6.10 -8.06 7.58
CA ALA A 194 6.56 -9.22 8.34
C ALA A 194 7.67 -9.99 7.60
N LEU A 195 7.53 -10.16 6.27
CA LEU A 195 8.57 -10.73 5.42
C LEU A 195 9.85 -9.89 5.43
N ALA A 196 9.72 -8.58 5.19
CA ALA A 196 10.86 -7.67 5.19
C ALA A 196 11.58 -7.68 6.56
N PHE A 197 10.84 -7.75 7.66
CA PHE A 197 11.41 -7.85 9.01
C PHE A 197 12.15 -9.17 9.23
N SER A 198 11.56 -10.31 8.83
CA SER A 198 12.20 -11.63 8.91
C SER A 198 13.53 -11.66 8.14
N MET A 199 13.53 -11.18 6.90
CA MET A 199 14.72 -11.10 6.05
C MET A 199 15.82 -10.24 6.68
N ASN A 200 15.46 -9.05 7.17
CA ASN A 200 16.41 -8.16 7.83
C ASN A 200 16.99 -8.76 9.12
N LYS A 201 16.18 -9.48 9.91
CA LYS A 201 16.62 -10.15 11.12
C LYS A 201 17.62 -11.28 10.80
N LYS A 202 17.33 -12.11 9.80
CA LYS A 202 18.23 -13.18 9.34
C LYS A 202 19.56 -12.62 8.83
N LYS A 203 19.52 -11.57 8.01
CA LYS A 203 20.72 -10.88 7.51
C LYS A 203 21.59 -10.32 8.63
N LYS A 204 20.98 -9.65 9.63
CA LYS A 204 21.71 -9.14 10.81
C LYS A 204 22.36 -10.25 11.62
N ASN A 205 21.69 -11.40 11.73
CA ASN A 205 22.15 -12.55 12.49
C ASN A 205 23.02 -13.52 11.65
N LYS A 206 23.33 -13.19 10.39
CA LYS A 206 24.08 -14.04 9.44
C LYS A 206 23.48 -15.45 9.29
N LEU A 207 22.17 -15.56 9.38
CA LEU A 207 21.43 -16.80 9.14
C LEU A 207 21.22 -17.01 7.64
N GLU A 208 20.96 -18.25 7.24
CA GLU A 208 20.68 -18.61 5.85
C GLU A 208 19.45 -17.88 5.29
N GLU A 209 19.56 -17.45 4.04
CA GLU A 209 18.46 -16.82 3.32
C GLU A 209 17.44 -17.88 2.90
N THR A 210 16.21 -17.70 3.37
CA THR A 210 15.10 -18.66 3.19
C THR A 210 13.85 -17.92 2.71
N SER A 211 14.02 -17.11 1.66
CA SER A 211 12.98 -16.21 1.14
C SER A 211 11.71 -16.95 0.69
N LEU A 212 11.88 -18.08 0.01
CA LEU A 212 10.79 -18.87 -0.54
C LEU A 212 9.93 -19.53 0.54
N THR A 213 10.58 -20.21 1.51
CA THR A 213 9.85 -20.86 2.60
C THR A 213 9.24 -19.83 3.54
N ASP A 214 9.87 -18.67 3.74
CA ASP A 214 9.27 -17.54 4.45
C ASP A 214 8.01 -17.01 3.75
N GLN A 215 8.02 -16.86 2.42
CA GLN A 215 6.83 -16.46 1.66
C GLN A 215 5.69 -17.46 1.82
N PHE A 216 5.99 -18.76 1.69
CA PHE A 216 4.99 -19.82 1.87
C PHE A 216 4.35 -19.78 3.26
N ARG A 217 5.14 -19.55 4.32
CA ARG A 217 4.63 -19.41 5.68
C ARG A 217 3.66 -18.24 5.85
N GLN A 218 3.75 -17.20 5.02
CA GLN A 218 2.87 -16.05 5.15
C GLN A 218 1.53 -16.25 4.48
N PHE A 219 1.48 -16.89 3.31
CA PHE A 219 0.23 -17.03 2.58
C PHE A 219 -0.48 -18.36 2.82
N ILE A 220 0.20 -19.42 3.28
CA ILE A 220 -0.47 -20.70 3.58
C ILE A 220 -1.24 -20.58 4.90
N VAL A 221 -2.55 -20.85 4.85
CA VAL A 221 -3.47 -20.78 5.99
C VAL A 221 -3.71 -22.15 6.60
N SER A 222 -3.94 -23.16 5.76
CA SER A 222 -4.26 -24.52 6.19
C SER A 222 -3.79 -25.56 5.17
N VAL A 223 -3.67 -26.81 5.63
CA VAL A 223 -3.36 -27.98 4.79
C VAL A 223 -4.38 -29.05 5.13
N ASN A 224 -5.13 -29.53 4.13
CA ASN A 224 -6.28 -30.44 4.30
C ASN A 224 -7.23 -29.97 5.42
N ASP A 225 -7.56 -28.67 5.43
CA ASP A 225 -8.39 -27.99 6.44
C ASP A 225 -7.80 -27.92 7.87
N ILE A 226 -6.57 -28.41 8.08
CA ILE A 226 -5.90 -28.37 9.38
C ILE A 226 -5.06 -27.09 9.48
N LYS A 227 -5.43 -26.22 10.43
CA LYS A 227 -4.74 -24.97 10.75
C LYS A 227 -3.71 -25.16 11.87
N ASP A 228 -2.83 -26.15 11.73
CA ASP A 228 -1.72 -26.39 12.67
C ASP A 228 -0.40 -25.81 12.14
N PRO A 229 0.22 -24.84 12.84
CA PRO A 229 1.50 -24.26 12.41
C PRO A 229 2.64 -25.27 12.28
N GLY A 230 2.63 -26.34 13.10
CA GLY A 230 3.64 -27.40 13.03
C GLY A 230 3.54 -28.19 11.73
N LEU A 231 2.33 -28.63 11.38
CA LEU A 231 2.02 -29.33 10.14
C LEU A 231 2.33 -28.47 8.91
N ILE A 232 1.95 -27.20 8.91
CA ILE A 232 2.25 -26.26 7.82
C ILE A 232 3.77 -26.11 7.65
N GLY A 233 4.51 -25.95 8.75
CA GLY A 233 5.97 -25.88 8.72
C GLY A 233 6.61 -27.15 8.15
N ALA A 234 6.14 -28.33 8.58
CA ALA A 234 6.62 -29.61 8.09
C ALA A 234 6.33 -29.80 6.59
N LEU A 235 5.17 -29.39 6.09
CA LEU A 235 4.86 -29.40 4.67
C LEU A 235 5.84 -28.52 3.90
N ILE A 236 6.02 -27.26 4.33
CA ILE A 236 6.86 -26.28 3.63
C ILE A 236 8.32 -26.75 3.54
N GLU A 237 8.84 -27.39 4.58
CA GLU A 237 10.23 -27.87 4.63
C GLU A 237 10.45 -29.15 3.81
N ASN A 238 9.44 -30.01 3.70
CA ASN A 238 9.52 -31.29 2.99
C ASN A 238 8.86 -31.27 1.60
N MET A 239 8.33 -30.12 1.16
CA MET A 239 7.63 -29.99 -0.11
C MET A 239 8.55 -30.27 -1.31
N PRO A 240 8.18 -31.19 -2.22
CA PRO A 240 8.92 -31.40 -3.47
C PRO A 240 9.01 -30.12 -4.30
N ALA A 241 10.13 -29.90 -4.98
CA ALA A 241 10.35 -28.71 -5.80
C ALA A 241 9.30 -28.52 -6.91
N THR A 242 8.70 -29.62 -7.40
CA THR A 242 7.62 -29.58 -8.40
C THR A 242 6.36 -28.92 -7.83
N ASP A 243 5.96 -29.33 -6.63
CA ASP A 243 4.78 -28.77 -5.95
C ASP A 243 5.02 -27.34 -5.49
N SER A 244 6.23 -27.03 -5.01
CA SER A 244 6.65 -25.65 -4.69
C SER A 244 6.53 -24.72 -5.91
N ARG A 245 6.90 -25.20 -7.10
CA ARG A 245 6.75 -24.45 -8.35
C ARG A 245 5.30 -24.31 -8.75
N LYS A 246 4.51 -25.38 -8.67
CA LYS A 246 3.06 -25.36 -8.95
C LYS A 246 2.37 -24.34 -8.05
N LEU A 247 2.57 -24.44 -6.74
CA LEU A 247 2.00 -23.54 -5.74
C LEU A 247 2.30 -22.09 -6.07
N ARG A 248 3.56 -21.74 -6.36
CA ARG A 248 3.96 -20.36 -6.68
C ARG A 248 3.32 -19.86 -7.97
N ASN A 249 3.36 -20.65 -9.04
CA ASN A 249 2.82 -20.27 -10.34
C ASN A 249 1.30 -20.08 -10.27
N THR A 250 0.61 -20.98 -9.56
CA THR A 250 -0.83 -20.89 -9.36
C THR A 250 -1.18 -19.70 -8.47
N TYR A 251 -0.41 -19.48 -7.39
CA TYR A 251 -0.59 -18.32 -6.51
C TYR A 251 -0.48 -16.99 -7.27
N GLN A 252 0.53 -16.84 -8.14
CA GLN A 252 0.69 -15.64 -8.97
C GLN A 252 -0.49 -15.37 -9.91
N LYS A 253 -1.19 -16.42 -10.37
CA LYS A 253 -2.36 -16.28 -11.26
C LYS A 253 -3.61 -15.82 -10.53
N VAL A 254 -3.79 -16.25 -9.28
CA VAL A 254 -5.00 -15.92 -8.50
C VAL A 254 -4.92 -14.55 -7.84
N ILE A 255 -3.72 -14.02 -7.60
CA ILE A 255 -3.54 -12.73 -6.94
C ILE A 255 -3.96 -11.59 -7.87
N PRO A 256 -4.87 -10.72 -7.43
CA PRO A 256 -5.12 -9.46 -8.11
C PRO A 256 -3.90 -8.54 -7.98
N ASN A 257 -3.45 -7.96 -9.08
CA ASN A 257 -2.31 -7.03 -9.12
C ASN A 257 -2.35 -6.17 -10.39
N ILE A 258 -1.48 -5.17 -10.43
CA ILE A 258 -1.17 -4.44 -11.66
C ILE A 258 0.03 -5.09 -12.36
N ASP A 259 0.02 -5.10 -13.69
CA ASP A 259 1.14 -5.47 -14.54
C ASP A 259 1.67 -4.22 -15.22
N LEU A 260 2.94 -3.92 -14.95
CA LEU A 260 3.68 -2.78 -15.48
C LEU A 260 4.81 -3.24 -16.41
N THR A 261 4.65 -4.40 -17.03
CA THR A 261 5.60 -4.91 -18.00
C THR A 261 5.48 -4.13 -19.31
N GLN A 262 6.58 -3.54 -19.76
CA GLN A 262 6.64 -2.74 -21.00
C GLN A 262 7.80 -3.19 -21.88
N GLU A 263 7.68 -2.96 -23.18
CA GLU A 263 8.74 -3.28 -24.13
C GLU A 263 9.94 -2.35 -23.92
N PHE A 264 11.12 -2.94 -23.74
CA PHE A 264 12.39 -2.26 -23.62
C PHE A 264 13.28 -2.66 -24.78
N ILE A 265 13.89 -1.65 -25.40
CA ILE A 265 14.90 -1.81 -26.45
C ILE A 265 16.20 -1.21 -25.93
N CYS A 266 17.28 -1.99 -25.92
CA CYS A 266 18.59 -1.50 -25.51
C CYS A 266 19.29 -0.78 -26.66
N ASP A 267 19.55 0.52 -26.50
CA ASP A 267 20.28 1.32 -27.49
C ASP A 267 21.72 0.84 -27.77
N ASN A 268 22.32 0.08 -26.85
CA ASN A 268 23.72 -0.36 -26.96
C ASN A 268 23.87 -1.72 -27.68
N CYS A 269 23.00 -2.69 -27.39
CA CYS A 269 23.11 -4.04 -27.96
C CYS A 269 21.92 -4.47 -28.82
N GLY A 270 20.88 -3.64 -28.94
CA GLY A 270 19.69 -3.93 -29.72
C GLY A 270 18.79 -5.03 -29.14
N LEU A 271 18.99 -5.42 -27.87
CA LEU A 271 18.11 -6.38 -27.21
C LEU A 271 16.71 -5.79 -27.05
N GLU A 272 15.71 -6.53 -27.53
CA GLU A 272 14.30 -6.28 -27.28
C GLU A 272 13.79 -7.27 -26.22
N GLN A 273 13.27 -6.76 -25.12
CA GLN A 273 12.73 -7.59 -24.05
C GLN A 273 11.66 -6.82 -23.26
N ALA A 274 10.66 -7.52 -22.75
CA ALA A 274 9.70 -6.94 -21.83
C ALA A 274 10.34 -6.76 -20.43
N LEU A 275 10.31 -5.54 -19.89
CA LEU A 275 10.83 -5.20 -18.57
C LEU A 275 9.71 -4.65 -17.67
N GLU A 276 9.74 -5.05 -16.41
CA GLU A 276 8.84 -4.54 -15.38
C GLU A 276 9.33 -3.19 -14.85
N VAL A 277 8.42 -2.23 -14.66
CA VAL A 277 8.74 -0.93 -14.05
C VAL A 277 9.33 -1.12 -12.64
N PRO A 278 10.54 -0.61 -12.36
CA PRO A 278 11.18 -0.83 -11.08
C PRO A 278 10.61 0.08 -9.98
N PHE A 279 9.97 -0.51 -8.96
CA PHE A 279 9.51 0.19 -7.74
C PHE A 279 10.66 0.42 -6.75
N THR A 280 11.63 1.23 -7.15
CA THR A 280 12.78 1.58 -6.31
C THR A 280 12.52 2.88 -5.53
N ALA A 281 13.46 3.25 -4.66
CA ALA A 281 13.41 4.56 -4.01
C ALA A 281 13.42 5.74 -5.01
N ASP A 282 13.84 5.49 -6.26
CA ASP A 282 13.86 6.48 -7.32
C ASP A 282 12.49 6.63 -8.01
N PHE A 283 11.52 5.74 -7.75
CA PHE A 283 10.18 5.79 -8.36
C PHE A 283 9.45 7.11 -8.08
N PHE A 284 9.55 7.60 -6.84
CA PHE A 284 9.01 8.90 -6.43
C PHE A 284 10.01 10.05 -6.55
N TRP A 285 11.25 9.76 -6.96
CA TRP A 285 12.32 10.75 -6.98
C TRP A 285 12.62 11.17 -8.41
N VAL A 286 11.88 12.17 -8.90
CA VAL A 286 12.18 12.79 -10.19
C VAL A 286 13.50 13.56 -10.05
N LYS A 287 14.43 13.34 -10.98
CA LYS A 287 15.67 14.10 -11.09
C LYS A 287 15.52 15.26 -12.05
#